data_AF-A0A822A0K1-F1
#
_entry.id   AF-A0A822A0K1-F1
#
_cell.length_a   1.000
_cell.length_b   1.000
_cell.length_c   1.000
_cell.angle_alpha   90.00
_cell.angle_beta   90.00
_cell.angle_gamma   90.00
#
_symmetry.space_group_name_H-M   'P 1'
#
loop_
_entity.id
_entity.type
_entity.pdbx_description
1 polymer ?
#
loop_
_entity_poly.entity_id
_entity_poly.type
_entity_poly.pdbx_seq_one_letter_code
_entity_poly.pdbx_strand_id
1 'polypeptide(L)'
;VDCLVAVGKKSSVLHTTEKFYDRLRESRNNPQKMVNSPMLLADNIGDVLGEAPDILAKSMQFFLQGIGLLSGLPMEAGLVGLGRLSRAMSMEDADRPRRSSVLTSSSGTVSPPVVGSPPKSSS
;
A
#
# COMPACT_ATOMS: atom_id res chain seq x y z
N VAL A 1 -2.09 4.66 -21.11
CA VAL A 1 -2.84 3.39 -21.20
C VAL A 1 -2.42 2.57 -20.02
N ASP A 2 -3.39 2.30 -19.16
CA ASP A 2 -3.21 1.52 -17.95
C ASP A 2 -3.76 0.13 -18.27
N CYS A 3 -3.03 -0.92 -17.90
CA CYS A 3 -3.32 -2.28 -18.37
C CYS A 3 -2.97 -3.31 -17.32
N LEU A 4 -3.94 -4.11 -16.88
CA LEU A 4 -3.71 -5.28 -16.04
C LEU A 4 -3.50 -6.49 -16.96
N VAL A 5 -2.31 -7.08 -16.94
CA VAL A 5 -2.01 -8.33 -17.67
C VAL A 5 -2.21 -9.49 -16.70
N ALA A 6 -3.03 -10.48 -17.03
CA ALA A 6 -3.29 -11.64 -16.17
C ALA A 6 -2.97 -12.94 -16.90
N VAL A 7 -2.23 -13.85 -16.26
CA VAL A 7 -1.86 -15.14 -16.82
C VAL A 7 -1.68 -16.20 -15.73
N GLY A 8 -2.09 -17.43 -16.04
CA GLY A 8 -1.87 -18.60 -15.20
C GLY A 8 -0.49 -19.23 -15.46
N LYS A 9 0.20 -19.68 -14.41
CA LYS A 9 1.53 -20.32 -14.55
C LYS A 9 1.51 -21.66 -15.28
N LYS A 10 0.36 -22.33 -15.39
CA LYS A 10 0.18 -23.54 -16.21
C LYS A 10 -0.36 -23.24 -17.61
N SER A 11 -0.54 -21.97 -17.95
CA SER A 11 -1.07 -21.57 -19.26
C SER A 11 -0.06 -21.84 -20.37
N SER A 12 -0.52 -22.37 -21.49
CA SER A 12 0.32 -22.60 -22.68
C SER A 12 0.86 -21.31 -23.28
N VAL A 13 0.24 -20.16 -22.97
CA VAL A 13 0.63 -18.84 -23.46
C VAL A 13 1.47 -18.03 -22.46
N LEU A 14 1.93 -18.64 -21.36
CA LEU A 14 2.71 -17.96 -20.31
C LEU A 14 3.95 -17.23 -20.88
N HIS A 15 4.81 -17.95 -21.58
CA HIS A 15 6.07 -17.40 -22.12
C HIS A 15 5.84 -16.25 -23.11
N THR A 16 4.79 -16.37 -23.93
CA THR A 16 4.41 -15.32 -24.88
C THR A 16 3.92 -14.09 -24.13
N THR A 17 3.17 -14.28 -23.05
CA THR A 17 2.63 -13.19 -22.22
C THR A 17 3.74 -12.48 -21.43
N GLU A 18 4.73 -13.21 -20.91
CA GLU A 18 5.92 -12.64 -20.27
C GLU A 18 6.71 -11.77 -21.25
N LYS A 19 6.99 -12.28 -22.45
CA LYS A 19 7.64 -11.49 -23.51
C LYS A 19 6.83 -10.26 -23.89
N PHE A 20 5.51 -10.39 -24.01
CA PHE A 20 4.63 -9.26 -24.27
C PHE A 20 4.73 -8.21 -23.15
N TYR A 21 4.75 -8.64 -21.89
CA TYR A 21 4.90 -7.76 -20.74
C TYR A 21 6.25 -7.05 -20.71
N ASP A 22 7.34 -7.76 -21.02
CA ASP A 22 8.68 -7.17 -21.12
C ASP A 22 8.73 -6.12 -22.24
N ARG A 23 8.16 -6.41 -23.42
CA ARG A 23 8.06 -5.45 -24.52
C ARG A 23 7.19 -4.25 -24.17
N LEU A 24 6.08 -4.47 -23.47
CA LEU A 24 5.21 -3.40 -22.98
C LEU A 24 5.96 -2.50 -21.99
N ARG A 25 6.85 -3.07 -21.18
CA ARG A 25 7.70 -2.35 -20.24
C ARG A 25 8.81 -1.56 -20.95
N GLU A 26 9.50 -2.17 -21.91
CA GLU A 26 10.55 -1.53 -22.72
C GLU A 26 10.03 -0.36 -23.55
N SER A 27 8.80 -0.48 -24.07
CA SER A 27 8.16 0.59 -24.84
C SER A 27 7.92 1.87 -24.03
N ARG A 28 7.89 1.79 -22.69
CA ARG A 28 7.78 2.97 -21.82
C ARG A 28 9.16 3.57 -21.55
N ASN A 29 9.49 4.63 -22.30
CA ASN A 29 10.66 5.50 -22.05
C ASN A 29 10.64 6.24 -20.69
N ASN A 30 9.59 6.11 -19.87
CA ASN A 30 9.46 6.85 -18.62
C ASN A 30 9.20 5.89 -17.44
N PRO A 31 10.14 5.75 -16.49
CA PRO A 31 10.02 4.83 -15.35
C PRO A 31 8.86 5.20 -14.42
N GLN A 32 8.42 6.46 -14.39
CA GLN A 32 7.31 6.91 -13.54
C GLN A 32 5.94 6.43 -14.05
N LYS A 33 5.83 6.08 -15.33
CA LYS A 33 4.61 5.54 -15.94
C LYS A 33 4.47 4.02 -15.73
N MET A 34 5.49 3.37 -15.15
CA MET A 34 5.57 1.93 -14.93
C MET A 34 4.53 1.41 -13.91
N VAL A 35 4.03 2.28 -13.03
CA VAL A 35 2.99 1.97 -12.01
C VAL A 35 1.66 1.53 -12.65
N ASN A 36 1.44 1.87 -13.91
CA ASN A 36 0.13 1.76 -14.53
C ASN A 36 -0.16 0.41 -15.20
N SER A 37 0.79 -0.52 -15.20
CA SER A 37 0.59 -1.80 -15.89
C SER A 37 1.11 -3.01 -15.09
N PRO A 38 0.40 -3.46 -14.05
CA PRO A 38 0.77 -4.64 -13.27
C PRO A 38 0.52 -5.95 -14.05
N MET A 39 1.31 -6.97 -13.75
CA MET A 39 1.11 -8.35 -14.21
C MET A 39 0.69 -9.25 -13.04
N LEU A 40 -0.46 -9.91 -13.18
CA LEU A 40 -0.99 -10.93 -12.29
C LEU A 40 -0.56 -12.32 -12.77
N LEU A 41 0.25 -12.99 -11.97
CA LEU A 41 0.67 -14.39 -12.16
C LEU A 41 -0.09 -15.28 -11.18
N ALA A 42 -1.02 -16.09 -11.69
CA ALA A 42 -1.80 -17.01 -10.88
C ALA A 42 -1.09 -18.38 -10.79
N ASP A 43 -0.76 -18.80 -9.56
CA ASP A 43 -0.10 -20.07 -9.29
C ASP A 43 -1.01 -21.28 -9.56
N ASN A 44 -0.43 -22.34 -10.13
CA ASN A 44 -1.11 -23.62 -10.38
C ASN A 44 -2.35 -23.59 -11.29
N ILE A 45 -2.60 -22.49 -12.01
CA ILE A 45 -3.77 -22.24 -12.86
C ILE A 45 -3.37 -22.15 -14.32
N GLY A 46 -4.18 -22.70 -15.22
CA GLY A 46 -4.05 -22.57 -16.68
C GLY A 46 -4.91 -21.43 -17.23
N ASP A 47 -6.20 -21.41 -16.88
CA ASP A 47 -7.14 -20.35 -17.25
C ASP A 47 -7.59 -19.58 -16.01
N VAL A 48 -7.20 -18.30 -15.94
CA VAL A 48 -7.50 -17.43 -14.81
C VAL A 48 -9.01 -17.13 -14.71
N LEU A 49 -9.70 -17.03 -15.84
CA LEU A 49 -11.14 -16.71 -15.85
C LEU A 49 -11.99 -17.88 -15.38
N GLY A 50 -11.65 -19.10 -15.80
CA GLY A 50 -12.36 -20.31 -15.40
C GLY A 50 -12.02 -20.80 -13.99
N GLU A 51 -10.74 -20.78 -13.59
CA GLU A 51 -10.29 -21.42 -12.35
C GLU A 51 -10.20 -20.47 -11.15
N ALA A 52 -9.95 -19.18 -11.38
CA ALA A 52 -9.74 -18.21 -10.31
C ALA A 52 -10.36 -16.83 -10.57
N PRO A 53 -11.68 -16.76 -10.84
CA PRO A 53 -12.36 -15.49 -11.06
C PRO A 53 -12.24 -14.54 -9.86
N ASP A 54 -12.24 -15.07 -8.63
CA ASP A 54 -12.12 -14.28 -7.40
C ASP A 54 -10.80 -13.52 -7.29
N ILE A 55 -9.69 -14.17 -7.69
CA ILE A 55 -8.35 -13.57 -7.65
C ILE A 55 -8.29 -12.45 -8.68
N LEU A 56 -8.79 -12.71 -9.90
CA LEU A 56 -8.83 -11.71 -10.96
C LEU A 56 -9.70 -10.51 -10.57
N ALA A 57 -10.89 -10.73 -10.01
CA ALA A 57 -11.80 -9.67 -9.59
C ALA A 57 -11.16 -8.76 -8.54
N LYS A 58 -10.48 -9.34 -7.54
CA LYS A 58 -9.75 -8.58 -6.51
C LYS A 58 -8.59 -7.79 -7.11
N SER A 59 -7.77 -8.42 -7.95
CA SER A 59 -6.68 -7.73 -8.64
C SER A 59 -7.18 -6.59 -9.53
N MET A 60 -8.32 -6.78 -10.20
CA MET A 60 -8.97 -5.75 -10.99
C MET A 60 -9.48 -4.60 -10.12
N GLN A 61 -10.11 -4.88 -8.97
CA GLN A 61 -10.53 -3.85 -8.03
C GLN A 61 -9.34 -3.00 -7.56
N PHE A 62 -8.23 -3.64 -7.15
CA PHE A 62 -7.03 -2.91 -6.73
C PHE A 62 -6.41 -2.11 -7.86
N PHE A 63 -6.39 -2.65 -9.08
CA PHE A 63 -5.89 -1.95 -10.24
C PHE A 63 -6.72 -0.69 -10.52
N LEU A 64 -8.05 -0.81 -10.53
CA LEU A 64 -8.98 0.30 -10.76
C LEU A 64 -8.91 1.36 -9.66
N GLN A 65 -8.70 0.95 -8.41
CA GLN A 65 -8.45 1.86 -7.29
C GLN A 65 -7.10 2.57 -7.43
N GLY A 66 -6.05 1.84 -7.83
CA GLY A 66 -4.70 2.38 -8.03
C GLY A 66 -4.61 3.44 -9.12
N ILE A 67 -5.45 3.34 -10.16
CA ILE A 67 -5.55 4.35 -11.23
C ILE A 67 -6.59 5.45 -10.93
N GLY A 68 -7.25 5.40 -9.77
CA GLY A 68 -8.18 6.44 -9.30
C GLY A 68 -9.61 6.33 -9.83
N LEU A 69 -9.99 5.24 -10.52
CA LEU A 69 -11.36 5.07 -11.05
C LEU A 69 -12.38 4.64 -9.99
N LEU A 70 -11.97 3.85 -8.98
CA LEU A 70 -12.86 3.26 -7.97
C LEU A 70 -12.50 3.61 -6.52
N SER A 71 -12.01 4.83 -6.29
CA SER A 71 -11.53 5.29 -4.96
C SER A 71 -12.59 5.27 -3.84
N GLY A 72 -13.88 5.33 -4.20
CA GLY A 72 -15.00 5.31 -3.24
C GLY A 72 -15.48 3.91 -2.83
N LEU A 73 -14.97 2.84 -3.44
CA LEU A 73 -15.39 1.48 -3.06
C LEU A 73 -14.62 1.01 -1.82
N PRO A 74 -15.31 0.44 -0.82
CA PRO A 74 -14.62 -0.20 0.30
C PRO A 74 -13.74 -1.32 -0.25
N MET A 75 -12.45 -1.30 0.09
CA MET A 75 -11.60 -2.46 -0.18
C MET A 75 -12.19 -3.66 0.56
N GLU A 76 -12.38 -4.77 -0.14
CA GLU A 76 -12.75 -6.01 0.52
C GLU A 76 -11.70 -6.34 1.58
N ALA A 77 -12.16 -6.46 2.83
CA ALA A 77 -11.35 -6.77 4.00
C ALA A 77 -10.90 -8.25 3.99
N GLY A 78 -10.27 -8.69 2.91
CA GLY A 78 -9.71 -10.04 2.76
C GLY A 78 -8.19 -10.07 2.77
N LEU A 79 -7.52 -8.93 2.55
CA LEU A 79 -6.07 -8.83 2.72
C LEU A 79 -5.78 -8.52 4.19
N VAL A 80 -5.42 -9.56 4.95
CA VAL A 80 -4.93 -9.47 6.33
C VAL A 80 -3.84 -8.40 6.40
N GLY A 81 -4.18 -7.22 6.90
CA GLY A 81 -3.22 -6.12 7.11
C GLY A 81 -3.72 -4.72 6.74
N LEU A 82 -4.49 -4.56 5.64
CA LEU A 82 -4.88 -3.22 5.15
C LEU A 82 -6.19 -2.68 5.77
N GLY A 83 -7.11 -3.57 6.16
CA GLY A 83 -8.36 -3.17 6.83
C GLY A 83 -8.16 -2.49 8.20
N ARG A 84 -6.95 -2.60 8.79
CA ARG A 84 -6.59 -1.89 10.02
C ARG A 84 -6.14 -0.45 9.81
N LEU A 85 -5.80 -0.05 8.58
CA LEU A 85 -5.39 1.33 8.30
C LEU A 85 -6.57 2.27 8.05
N SER A 86 -7.75 1.72 7.70
CA SER A 86 -8.96 2.50 7.43
C SER A 86 -9.98 2.53 8.59
N ARG A 87 -9.71 1.88 9.73
CA ARG A 87 -10.61 1.94 10.90
C ARG A 87 -9.97 2.69 12.07
N ALA A 88 -10.40 3.95 12.18
CA ALA A 88 -10.50 4.77 13.40
C ALA A 88 -9.17 5.23 14.04
N MET A 89 -8.59 6.30 13.50
CA MET A 89 -8.01 7.32 14.39
C MET A 89 -9.17 8.20 14.86
N SER A 90 -9.65 7.98 16.08
CA SER A 90 -10.55 8.95 16.71
C SER A 90 -9.75 10.22 17.02
N MET A 91 -10.32 11.40 16.76
CA MET A 91 -9.74 12.70 17.14
C MET A 91 -9.42 12.78 18.65
N GLU A 92 -10.02 11.90 19.45
CA GLU A 92 -9.86 11.74 20.89
C GLU A 92 -8.50 11.12 21.29
N ASP A 93 -7.87 10.35 20.40
CA ASP A 93 -6.60 9.64 20.67
C ASP A 93 -5.36 10.47 20.28
N ALA A 94 -5.52 11.51 19.48
CA ALA A 94 -4.42 12.40 19.08
C ALA A 94 -3.93 13.29 20.22
N ASP A 95 -4.82 13.63 21.16
CA ASP A 95 -4.54 14.55 22.27
C ASP A 95 -4.00 13.85 23.54
N ARG A 96 -3.94 12.52 23.56
CA ARG A 96 -3.45 11.79 24.73
C ARG A 96 -1.92 11.83 24.76
N PRO A 97 -1.31 12.45 25.80
CA PRO A 97 0.14 12.49 25.90
C PRO A 97 0.67 11.07 26.02
N ARG A 98 1.55 10.69 25.07
CA ARG A 98 2.23 9.39 25.07
C ARG A 98 3.08 9.29 26.32
N ARG A 99 2.62 8.52 27.31
CA ARG A 99 3.41 8.17 28.49
C ARG A 99 4.62 7.37 28.02
N SER A 100 5.78 8.01 27.90
CA SER A 100 7.05 7.28 27.81
C SER A 100 7.26 6.57 29.14
N SER A 101 7.10 5.25 29.13
CA SER A 101 7.57 4.40 30.23
C SER A 101 9.10 4.46 30.22
N VAL A 102 9.67 5.37 31.02
CA VAL A 102 11.09 5.37 31.33
C VAL A 102 11.38 4.09 32.11
N LEU A 103 11.96 3.12 31.42
CA LEU A 103 12.61 1.98 32.04
C LEU A 103 13.79 2.51 32.85
N THR A 104 13.72 2.26 34.14
CA THR A 104 14.80 2.42 35.09
C THR A 104 15.95 1.47 34.74
N SER A 105 17.13 2.02 34.42
CA SER A 105 18.42 1.38 34.68
C SER A 105 19.56 2.41 34.64
N SER A 106 20.04 2.73 35.85
CA SER A 106 21.42 3.06 36.25
C SER A 106 22.23 4.16 35.55
N SER A 107 22.56 5.18 36.37
CA SER A 107 23.86 5.86 36.51
C SER A 107 24.39 6.71 35.35
N GLY A 108 24.43 8.03 35.54
CA GLY A 108 25.20 8.94 34.67
C GLY A 108 24.67 10.37 34.71
N THR A 109 25.40 11.23 35.40
CA THR A 109 25.19 12.67 35.56
C THR A 109 25.03 13.43 34.23
N VAL A 110 23.98 14.25 34.08
CA VAL A 110 24.06 15.61 33.51
C VAL A 110 22.76 16.40 33.74
N SER A 111 22.93 17.63 34.21
CA SER A 111 21.94 18.65 34.57
C SER A 111 21.19 19.25 33.36
N PRO A 112 20.08 20.00 33.57
CA PRO A 112 19.14 20.39 32.51
C PRO A 112 19.48 21.75 31.84
N PRO A 113 19.02 22.03 30.61
CA PRO A 113 18.91 23.41 30.16
C PRO A 113 17.54 23.99 30.55
N VAL A 114 17.60 25.01 31.40
CA VAL A 114 16.53 25.98 31.65
C VAL A 114 16.28 26.78 30.36
N VAL A 115 15.03 26.86 29.90
CA VAL A 115 14.62 27.90 28.96
C VAL A 115 13.32 28.51 29.47
N GLY A 116 13.45 29.78 29.84
CA GLY A 116 12.45 30.58 30.53
C GLY A 116 11.28 31.00 29.65
N SER A 117 10.17 31.21 30.34
CA SER A 117 8.87 31.69 29.87
C SER A 117 8.93 33.10 29.24
N PRO A 118 7.94 33.47 28.40
CA PRO A 118 7.89 34.75 27.68
C PRO A 118 7.42 35.93 28.56
N PRO A 119 7.68 37.19 28.16
CA PRO A 119 7.26 38.37 28.92
C PRO A 119 5.76 38.67 28.74
N LYS A 120 5.07 38.96 29.84
CA LYS A 120 3.72 39.57 29.87
C LYS A 120 3.81 41.09 30.01
N SER A 121 2.98 41.78 29.25
CA SER A 121 2.78 43.23 29.21
C SER A 121 1.90 43.77 30.36
N SER A 122 2.21 45.01 30.74
CA SER A 122 1.31 46.09 31.20
C SER A 122 0.56 45.98 32.54
N SER A 123 0.93 46.83 33.50
CA SER A 123 0.16 48.03 33.92
C SER A 123 1.03 48.93 34.79
#